data_AF-A0A2A4TN68-F1
#
_entry.id   AF-A0A2A4TN68-F1
#
_cell.length_a   1.000
_cell.length_b   1.000
_cell.length_c   1.000
_cell.angle_alpha   90.00
_cell.angle_beta   90.00
_cell.angle_gamma   90.00
#
_symmetry.space_group_name_H-M   'P 1'
#
loop_
_entity.id
_entity.type
_entity.pdbx_description
1 polymer ?
#
loop_
_entity_poly.entity_id
_entity_poly.type
_entity_poly.pdbx_seq_one_letter_code
_entity_poly.pdbx_strand_id
1 'polypeptide(L)'
;MKYSLQLVSILALLFVYSCDKDTDETPTPSPKTITIPVVVHVVNYTPDPFVISDEKIKSQIETLNLDYRKKNSDYTKTPDEFSDLVADMDIEFKLATIDPNANPTTGIIRTTGNVTGFDGQDITGSTPVEDLKLYFTNKGGQDAWPSDSYLNIWIADLSDHSGNLSFLGYAQFPGGDSRMDGVVIDPRVFGTLEPLEPGYELGRTATHEIGHWLNLHHVYGLNDTCDSSDFVADTPNQNSQYHGSPVHPQSSCGSNDLFMNFMDRVVDKSMYMFTKGQKQRVHALFEIDGLRRKLYENSKK
;
A
#
# COMPACT_ATOMS: atom_id res chain seq x y z
N MET A 1 40.41 -29.45 69.71
CA MET A 1 39.80 -28.30 68.99
C MET A 1 38.30 -28.34 69.23
N LYS A 2 37.76 -27.26 69.81
CA LYS A 2 36.31 -26.96 69.93
C LYS A 2 35.74 -26.78 68.51
N TYR A 3 34.47 -27.05 68.19
CA TYR A 3 33.30 -26.29 68.61
C TYR A 3 31.98 -27.05 68.37
N SER A 4 31.04 -26.77 69.28
CA SER A 4 29.60 -27.04 69.26
C SER A 4 28.87 -26.22 68.18
N LEU A 5 27.78 -26.73 67.60
CA LEU A 5 26.68 -25.88 67.12
C LEU A 5 25.33 -26.61 67.15
N GLN A 6 24.35 -25.91 67.72
CA GLN A 6 22.99 -26.34 68.03
C GLN A 6 22.07 -26.34 66.80
N LEU A 7 21.06 -27.23 66.83
CA LEU A 7 19.88 -27.19 65.96
C LEU A 7 18.98 -26.00 66.32
N VAL A 8 18.66 -25.14 65.35
CA VAL A 8 17.35 -24.47 65.17
C VAL A 8 17.22 -24.00 63.70
N SER A 9 16.12 -24.32 63.01
CA SER A 9 15.35 -23.45 62.06
C SER A 9 14.36 -24.31 61.25
N ILE A 10 13.03 -24.16 61.40
CA ILE A 10 12.09 -23.10 60.97
C ILE A 10 11.48 -23.37 59.58
N LEU A 11 10.21 -23.80 59.65
CA LEU A 11 9.03 -23.38 58.86
C LEU A 11 9.16 -23.27 57.33
N ALA A 12 8.56 -24.23 56.61
CA ALA A 12 8.28 -24.14 55.19
C ALA A 12 7.04 -23.25 54.94
N LEU A 13 7.23 -22.13 54.25
CA LEU A 13 6.15 -21.35 53.63
C LEU A 13 5.73 -22.05 52.33
N LEU A 14 4.48 -22.52 52.27
CA LEU A 14 3.81 -22.93 51.03
C LEU A 14 3.40 -21.66 50.26
N PHE A 15 4.10 -21.36 49.16
CA PHE A 15 3.59 -20.46 48.13
C PHE A 15 2.49 -21.18 47.34
N VAL A 16 1.25 -20.73 47.51
CA VAL A 16 0.16 -21.12 46.61
C VAL A 16 0.31 -20.27 45.36
N TYR A 17 0.91 -20.85 44.31
CA TYR A 17 0.89 -20.27 42.98
C TYR A 17 -0.50 -20.52 42.39
N SER A 18 -1.29 -19.47 42.22
CA SER A 18 -2.58 -19.52 41.53
C SER A 18 -2.31 -19.77 40.04
N CYS A 19 -2.81 -20.88 39.51
CA CYS A 19 -2.92 -21.08 38.07
C CYS A 19 -4.16 -20.33 37.56
N ASP A 20 -3.99 -19.13 37.01
CA ASP A 20 -4.95 -18.61 36.04
C ASP A 20 -4.66 -19.26 34.69
N LYS A 21 -5.56 -20.15 34.28
CA LYS A 21 -5.61 -20.73 32.95
C LYS A 21 -6.75 -20.09 32.17
N ASP A 22 -6.43 -19.73 30.94
CA ASP A 22 -7.32 -19.56 29.80
C ASP A 22 -8.40 -18.47 29.92
N THR A 23 -7.99 -17.22 29.74
CA THR A 23 -8.80 -16.34 28.89
C THR A 23 -8.72 -16.90 27.48
N ASP A 24 -9.74 -17.65 27.11
CA ASP A 24 -10.12 -17.97 25.74
C ASP A 24 -10.30 -16.65 24.99
N GLU A 25 -9.20 -16.07 24.51
CA GLU A 25 -9.26 -15.15 23.38
C GLU A 25 -9.75 -15.98 22.21
N THR A 26 -11.08 -16.02 22.06
CA THR A 26 -11.70 -16.42 20.80
C THR A 26 -10.92 -15.71 19.69
N PRO A 27 -10.32 -16.45 18.73
CA PRO A 27 -9.59 -15.81 17.66
C PRO A 27 -10.56 -14.84 16.99
N THR A 28 -10.24 -13.55 17.06
CA THR A 28 -10.96 -12.51 16.32
C THR A 28 -11.07 -13.04 14.90
N PRO A 29 -12.30 -13.26 14.36
CA PRO A 29 -12.45 -13.84 13.05
C PRO A 29 -11.61 -13.01 12.10
N SER A 30 -10.66 -13.64 11.39
CA SER A 30 -9.84 -12.95 10.41
C SER A 30 -10.79 -12.11 9.55
N PRO A 31 -10.55 -10.81 9.39
CA PRO A 31 -11.55 -9.95 8.79
C PRO A 31 -11.94 -10.52 7.43
N LYS A 32 -13.25 -10.74 7.31
CA LYS A 32 -13.97 -10.95 6.05
C LYS A 32 -13.37 -10.01 5.00
N THR A 33 -13.12 -10.52 3.79
CA THR A 33 -12.57 -9.78 2.65
C THR A 33 -13.02 -8.31 2.65
N ILE A 34 -12.06 -7.39 2.69
CA ILE A 34 -12.29 -5.96 2.76
C ILE A 34 -12.54 -5.45 1.35
N THR A 35 -13.74 -4.93 1.09
CA THR A 35 -14.02 -4.25 -0.18
C THR A 35 -13.78 -2.75 -0.02
N ILE A 36 -12.94 -2.18 -0.88
CA ILE A 36 -12.58 -0.77 -0.92
C ILE A 36 -13.28 -0.11 -2.12
N PRO A 37 -14.19 0.86 -1.88
CA PRO A 37 -14.74 1.70 -2.93
C PRO A 37 -13.65 2.63 -3.48
N VAL A 38 -13.55 2.72 -4.80
CA VAL A 38 -12.53 3.50 -5.51
C VAL A 38 -13.20 4.57 -6.35
N VAL A 39 -12.66 5.80 -6.29
CA VAL A 39 -12.94 6.84 -7.29
C VAL A 39 -11.64 7.19 -8.02
N VAL A 40 -11.72 7.26 -9.35
CA VAL A 40 -10.58 7.61 -10.21
C VAL A 40 -10.80 9.00 -10.80
N HIS A 41 -9.89 9.92 -10.51
CA HIS A 41 -9.88 11.30 -10.95
C HIS A 41 -8.89 11.45 -12.11
N VAL A 42 -9.39 11.48 -13.34
CA VAL A 42 -8.58 11.76 -14.53
C VAL A 42 -8.46 13.27 -14.70
N VAL A 43 -7.29 13.81 -14.37
CA VAL A 43 -6.99 15.25 -14.43
C VAL A 43 -6.45 15.60 -15.82
N ASN A 44 -6.74 16.81 -16.30
CA ASN A 44 -6.43 17.31 -17.65
C ASN A 44 -7.07 16.55 -18.82
N TYR A 45 -8.31 16.10 -18.71
CA TYR A 45 -8.94 15.22 -19.71
C TYR A 45 -9.02 15.74 -21.18
N THR A 46 -8.68 17.00 -21.50
CA THR A 46 -8.75 17.52 -22.89
C THR A 46 -7.83 18.73 -23.22
N PRO A 47 -7.20 18.76 -24.41
CA PRO A 47 -6.63 17.64 -25.15
C PRO A 47 -5.24 17.34 -24.58
N ASP A 48 -5.22 16.46 -23.57
CA ASP A 48 -4.00 15.84 -23.07
C ASP A 48 -3.65 14.65 -23.99
N PRO A 49 -2.37 14.44 -24.34
CA PRO A 49 -1.94 13.36 -25.23
C PRO A 49 -2.33 11.94 -24.79
N PHE A 50 -2.71 11.69 -23.53
CA PHE A 50 -2.81 10.31 -23.02
C PHE A 50 -4.20 9.65 -23.07
N VAL A 51 -5.29 10.41 -23.33
CA VAL A 51 -6.72 9.96 -23.39
C VAL A 51 -6.97 8.61 -22.69
N ILE A 52 -7.10 8.64 -21.37
CA ILE A 52 -7.29 7.41 -20.57
C ILE A 52 -8.73 6.92 -20.68
N SER A 53 -8.95 5.75 -21.30
CA SER A 53 -10.28 5.16 -21.47
C SER A 53 -10.84 4.55 -20.17
N ASP A 54 -12.16 4.36 -20.12
CA ASP A 54 -12.81 3.65 -19.01
C ASP A 54 -12.34 2.19 -18.95
N GLU A 55 -12.04 1.57 -20.09
CA GLU A 55 -11.51 0.21 -20.19
C GLU A 55 -10.12 0.12 -19.56
N LYS A 56 -9.26 1.13 -19.78
CA LYS A 56 -7.94 1.19 -19.15
C LYS A 56 -8.07 1.32 -17.63
N ILE A 57 -9.00 2.15 -17.15
CA ILE A 57 -9.29 2.26 -15.72
C ILE A 57 -9.78 0.93 -15.14
N LYS A 58 -10.74 0.27 -15.80
CA LYS A 58 -11.23 -1.04 -15.37
C LYS A 58 -10.12 -2.10 -15.35
N SER A 59 -9.19 -2.06 -16.31
CA SER A 59 -8.04 -2.96 -16.33
C SER A 59 -7.13 -2.79 -15.11
N GLN A 60 -6.95 -1.55 -14.61
CA GLN A 60 -6.21 -1.35 -13.37
C GLN A 60 -6.95 -1.94 -12.17
N ILE A 61 -8.26 -1.74 -12.07
CA ILE A 61 -9.07 -2.31 -10.98
C ILE A 61 -9.00 -3.85 -11.01
N GLU A 62 -8.94 -4.44 -12.20
CA GLU A 62 -8.70 -5.88 -12.36
C GLU A 62 -7.32 -6.29 -11.85
N THR A 63 -6.23 -5.63 -12.27
CA THR A 63 -4.86 -5.87 -11.75
C THR A 63 -4.83 -5.80 -10.22
N LEU A 64 -5.42 -4.76 -9.61
CA LEU A 64 -5.43 -4.63 -8.15
C LEU A 64 -6.12 -5.82 -7.49
N ASN A 65 -7.25 -6.27 -8.03
CA ASN A 65 -7.93 -7.46 -7.53
C ASN A 65 -7.15 -8.77 -7.79
N LEU A 66 -6.29 -8.82 -8.81
CA LEU A 66 -5.39 -9.95 -9.04
C LEU A 66 -4.27 -9.97 -7.99
N ASP A 67 -3.56 -8.87 -7.81
CA ASP A 67 -2.41 -8.78 -6.91
C ASP A 67 -2.81 -8.88 -5.43
N TYR A 68 -3.83 -8.12 -5.00
CA TYR A 68 -4.28 -8.13 -3.59
C TYR A 68 -5.07 -9.38 -3.20
N ARG A 69 -5.45 -10.23 -4.17
CA ARG A 69 -6.10 -11.53 -3.90
C ARG A 69 -5.21 -12.74 -4.18
N LYS A 70 -3.91 -12.54 -4.46
CA LYS A 70 -2.99 -13.62 -4.89
C LYS A 70 -3.57 -14.43 -6.05
N LYS A 71 -4.23 -13.75 -6.99
CA LYS A 71 -4.81 -14.31 -8.21
C LYS A 71 -3.96 -13.96 -9.45
N ASN A 72 -2.95 -13.10 -9.30
CA ASN A 72 -1.94 -12.86 -10.34
C ASN A 72 -1.21 -14.17 -10.66
N SER A 73 -1.17 -14.58 -11.93
CA SER A 73 -0.64 -15.89 -12.31
C SER A 73 0.86 -16.05 -12.03
N ASP A 74 1.59 -14.97 -11.86
CA ASP A 74 3.04 -14.94 -11.74
C ASP A 74 3.57 -14.95 -10.31
N TYR A 75 2.72 -14.97 -9.27
CA TYR A 75 3.19 -15.23 -7.90
C TYR A 75 3.90 -16.59 -7.80
N THR A 76 3.64 -17.52 -8.73
CA THR A 76 4.33 -18.82 -8.79
C THR A 76 5.80 -18.70 -9.20
N LYS A 77 6.27 -17.51 -9.62
CA LYS A 77 7.69 -17.23 -9.87
C LYS A 77 8.47 -16.97 -8.58
N THR A 78 7.80 -16.80 -7.44
CA THR A 78 8.45 -16.64 -6.13
C THR A 78 9.40 -17.81 -5.88
N PRO A 79 10.68 -17.55 -5.55
CA PRO A 79 11.62 -18.60 -5.17
C PRO A 79 11.07 -19.47 -4.04
N ASP A 80 11.38 -20.76 -4.07
CA ASP A 80 10.83 -21.75 -3.13
C ASP A 80 11.01 -21.34 -1.66
N GLU A 81 12.15 -20.71 -1.31
CA GLU A 81 12.44 -20.24 0.04
C GLU A 81 11.45 -19.17 0.57
N PHE A 82 10.80 -18.44 -0.32
CA PHE A 82 9.83 -17.38 0.00
C PHE A 82 8.38 -17.79 -0.31
N SER A 83 8.15 -18.96 -0.89
CA SER A 83 6.83 -19.41 -1.35
C SER A 83 5.78 -19.43 -0.23
N ASP A 84 6.21 -19.81 0.98
CA ASP A 84 5.37 -19.83 2.18
C ASP A 84 5.05 -18.44 2.73
N LEU A 85 5.71 -17.38 2.27
CA LEU A 85 5.46 -16.00 2.70
C LEU A 85 4.33 -15.35 1.90
N VAL A 86 4.06 -15.81 0.68
CA VAL A 86 3.13 -15.16 -0.26
C VAL A 86 1.69 -15.15 0.29
N ALA A 87 1.13 -13.95 0.46
CA ALA A 87 -0.20 -13.73 1.01
C ALA A 87 -1.28 -13.45 -0.04
N ASP A 88 -2.48 -13.99 0.19
CA ASP A 88 -3.74 -13.35 -0.25
C ASP A 88 -4.03 -12.23 0.76
N MET A 89 -4.06 -10.97 0.32
CA MET A 89 -4.28 -9.83 1.21
C MET A 89 -5.73 -9.68 1.63
N ASP A 90 -6.67 -10.48 1.10
CA ASP A 90 -8.11 -10.40 1.39
C ASP A 90 -8.70 -8.99 1.19
N ILE A 91 -8.22 -8.27 0.17
CA ILE A 91 -8.72 -6.95 -0.22
C ILE A 91 -9.23 -7.00 -1.66
N GLU A 92 -10.42 -6.44 -1.88
CA GLU A 92 -11.01 -6.25 -3.21
C GLU A 92 -11.28 -4.77 -3.46
N PHE A 93 -11.11 -4.34 -4.71
CA PHE A 93 -11.33 -2.97 -5.15
C PHE A 93 -12.50 -2.91 -6.11
N LYS A 94 -13.38 -1.93 -5.94
CA LYS A 94 -14.52 -1.71 -6.84
C LYS A 94 -14.67 -0.22 -7.12
N LEU A 95 -14.87 0.15 -8.39
CA LEU A 95 -15.29 1.50 -8.72
C LEU A 95 -16.58 1.83 -7.97
N ALA A 96 -16.63 3.02 -7.38
CA ALA A 96 -17.79 3.50 -6.66
C ALA A 96 -19.00 3.59 -7.59
N THR A 97 -20.15 3.08 -7.12
CA THR A 97 -21.42 3.18 -7.85
C THR A 97 -22.34 4.27 -7.30
N ILE A 98 -21.97 4.85 -6.15
CA ILE A 98 -22.66 5.95 -5.49
C ILE A 98 -21.62 7.04 -5.16
N ASP A 99 -21.96 8.30 -5.41
CA ASP A 99 -21.12 9.46 -5.12
C ASP A 99 -21.32 9.97 -3.67
N PRO A 100 -20.52 10.94 -3.18
CA PRO A 100 -20.66 11.49 -1.84
C PRO A 100 -22.01 12.17 -1.56
N ASN A 101 -22.75 12.53 -2.61
CA ASN A 101 -24.07 13.14 -2.53
C ASN A 101 -25.21 12.11 -2.71
N ALA A 102 -24.89 10.82 -2.63
CA ALA A 102 -25.80 9.68 -2.79
C ALA A 102 -26.42 9.53 -4.19
N ASN A 103 -25.79 10.07 -5.24
CA ASN A 103 -26.23 9.87 -6.62
C ASN A 103 -25.49 8.70 -7.28
N PRO A 104 -26.11 8.02 -8.27
CA PRO A 104 -25.42 7.03 -9.09
C PRO A 104 -24.21 7.62 -9.82
N THR A 105 -23.11 6.87 -9.87
CA THR A 105 -21.86 7.26 -10.56
C THR A 105 -21.18 6.06 -11.20
N THR A 106 -20.25 6.32 -12.10
CA THR A 106 -19.33 5.32 -12.66
C THR A 106 -18.08 5.13 -11.80
N GLY A 107 -17.85 6.01 -10.80
CA GLY A 107 -16.63 6.05 -10.01
C GLY A 107 -15.44 6.65 -10.78
N ILE A 108 -15.70 7.28 -11.93
CA ILE A 108 -14.69 7.92 -12.77
C ILE A 108 -15.08 9.38 -12.96
N ILE A 109 -14.18 10.27 -12.57
CA ILE A 109 -14.31 11.73 -12.74
C ILE A 109 -13.27 12.17 -13.75
N ARG A 110 -13.68 13.05 -14.67
CA ARG A 110 -12.83 13.56 -15.73
C ARG A 110 -12.89 15.07 -15.69
N THR A 111 -11.77 15.71 -15.40
CA THR A 111 -11.69 17.15 -15.18
C THR A 111 -10.78 17.79 -16.22
N THR A 112 -11.25 18.87 -16.83
CA THR A 112 -10.40 19.74 -17.66
C THR A 112 -9.63 20.66 -16.73
N GLY A 113 -8.31 20.71 -16.90
CA GLY A 113 -7.39 21.41 -16.02
C GLY A 113 -6.12 21.84 -16.73
N ASN A 114 -5.18 22.38 -15.97
CA ASN A 114 -3.82 22.66 -16.41
C ASN A 114 -2.86 22.50 -15.23
N VAL A 115 -2.91 21.33 -14.60
CA VAL A 115 -2.04 20.97 -13.47
C VAL A 115 -1.37 19.62 -13.75
N THR A 116 -0.16 19.44 -13.27
CA THR A 116 0.58 18.18 -13.40
C THR A 116 0.47 17.38 -12.12
N GLY A 117 0.94 16.13 -12.14
CA GLY A 117 1.11 15.34 -10.92
C GLY A 117 2.09 16.00 -9.93
N PHE A 118 3.01 16.85 -10.39
CA PHE A 118 3.91 17.63 -9.54
C PHE A 118 3.21 18.75 -8.77
N ASP A 119 2.06 19.24 -9.24
CA ASP A 119 1.25 20.21 -8.49
C ASP A 119 0.56 19.58 -7.26
N GLY A 120 0.74 18.27 -7.01
CA GLY A 120 0.33 17.58 -5.78
C GLY A 120 1.48 17.18 -4.85
N GLN A 121 2.74 17.45 -5.23
CA GLN A 121 3.92 17.06 -4.45
C GLN A 121 4.40 18.19 -3.54
N ASP A 122 4.58 17.89 -2.25
CA ASP A 122 5.31 18.76 -1.33
C ASP A 122 6.81 18.47 -1.37
N ILE A 123 7.49 19.05 -2.36
CA ILE A 123 8.94 18.88 -2.55
C ILE A 123 9.74 19.50 -1.39
N THR A 124 9.16 20.46 -0.66
CA THR A 124 9.87 21.20 0.40
C THR A 124 9.60 20.66 1.82
N GLY A 125 8.65 19.73 1.96
CA GLY A 125 8.14 19.27 3.25
C GLY A 125 7.46 20.36 4.08
N SER A 126 7.13 21.50 3.45
CA SER A 126 6.59 22.70 4.09
C SER A 126 5.50 23.38 3.26
N THR A 127 5.10 22.79 2.14
CA THR A 127 4.07 23.37 1.27
C THR A 127 2.71 23.17 1.94
N PRO A 128 1.97 24.24 2.25
CA PRO A 128 0.60 24.11 2.74
C PRO A 128 -0.22 23.31 1.73
N VAL A 129 -1.01 22.36 2.23
CA VAL A 129 -1.84 21.51 1.35
C VAL A 129 -2.74 22.36 0.47
N GLU A 130 -3.21 23.53 0.94
CA GLU A 130 -4.02 24.47 0.17
C GLU A 130 -3.34 24.87 -1.14
N ASP A 131 -2.02 24.87 -1.21
CA ASP A 131 -1.24 25.27 -2.39
C ASP A 131 -0.94 24.12 -3.36
N LEU A 132 -1.24 22.87 -2.98
CA LEU A 132 -1.11 21.68 -3.82
C LEU A 132 -2.29 21.57 -4.80
N LYS A 133 -2.22 22.32 -5.91
CA LYS A 133 -3.32 22.54 -6.86
C LYS A 133 -3.97 21.27 -7.41
N LEU A 134 -3.22 20.16 -7.51
CA LEU A 134 -3.75 18.88 -8.01
C LEU A 134 -5.01 18.44 -7.24
N TYR A 135 -5.07 18.73 -5.95
CA TYR A 135 -6.15 18.31 -5.06
C TYR A 135 -7.30 19.30 -4.96
N PHE A 136 -7.32 20.36 -5.78
CA PHE A 136 -8.33 21.41 -5.69
C PHE A 136 -8.95 21.75 -7.04
N THR A 137 -10.25 21.49 -7.20
CA THR A 137 -11.01 21.78 -8.42
C THR A 137 -10.97 23.26 -8.78
N ASN A 138 -11.02 24.16 -7.79
CA ASN A 138 -10.92 25.60 -8.02
C ASN A 138 -9.52 26.09 -8.47
N LYS A 139 -8.50 25.23 -8.42
CA LYS A 139 -7.13 25.49 -8.90
C LYS A 139 -6.77 24.70 -10.16
N GLY A 140 -7.75 24.03 -10.78
CA GLY A 140 -7.59 23.24 -12.01
C GLY A 140 -7.27 21.76 -11.79
N GLY A 141 -7.16 21.30 -10.54
CA GLY A 141 -7.08 19.89 -10.19
C GLY A 141 -8.45 19.27 -9.93
N GLN A 142 -8.51 18.32 -9.00
CA GLN A 142 -9.75 17.65 -8.62
C GLN A 142 -9.81 17.37 -7.12
N ASP A 143 -10.85 17.89 -6.46
CA ASP A 143 -11.11 17.65 -5.04
C ASP A 143 -11.27 16.14 -4.74
N ALA A 144 -10.69 15.69 -3.62
CA ALA A 144 -10.90 14.35 -3.10
C ALA A 144 -12.37 14.09 -2.75
N TRP A 145 -12.83 12.85 -2.96
CA TRP A 145 -14.00 12.35 -2.25
C TRP A 145 -13.63 12.00 -0.80
N PRO A 146 -14.59 11.91 0.13
CA PRO A 146 -14.33 11.62 1.53
C PRO A 146 -13.47 10.36 1.70
N SER A 147 -12.25 10.53 2.21
CA SER A 147 -11.25 9.46 2.34
C SER A 147 -11.63 8.39 3.37
N ASP A 148 -12.61 8.69 4.23
CA ASP A 148 -13.21 7.73 5.14
C ASP A 148 -14.29 6.84 4.48
N SER A 149 -14.47 6.97 3.16
CA SER A 149 -15.49 6.26 2.38
C SER A 149 -14.96 5.76 1.03
N TYR A 150 -13.92 6.40 0.48
CA TYR A 150 -13.34 6.06 -0.82
C TYR A 150 -11.81 6.08 -0.80
N LEU A 151 -11.19 5.17 -1.54
CA LEU A 151 -9.83 5.35 -2.03
C LEU A 151 -9.87 6.29 -3.24
N ASN A 152 -9.18 7.44 -3.13
CA ASN A 152 -8.99 8.36 -4.23
C ASN A 152 -7.75 7.98 -5.05
N ILE A 153 -7.90 7.87 -6.35
CA ILE A 153 -6.79 7.66 -7.30
C ILE A 153 -6.79 8.82 -8.29
N TRP A 154 -5.77 9.66 -8.27
CA TRP A 154 -5.60 10.70 -9.30
C TRP A 154 -4.68 10.20 -10.41
N ILE A 155 -5.11 10.42 -11.65
CA ILE A 155 -4.31 10.18 -12.85
C ILE A 155 -3.86 11.53 -13.37
N ALA A 156 -2.56 11.79 -13.32
CA ALA A 156 -1.96 13.08 -13.68
C ALA A 156 -0.52 12.89 -14.19
N ASP A 157 -0.15 13.68 -15.20
CA ASP A 157 1.17 13.60 -15.86
C ASP A 157 2.32 13.90 -14.88
N LEU A 158 3.29 12.98 -14.80
CA LEU A 158 4.51 13.07 -13.99
C LEU A 158 5.77 13.11 -14.87
N SER A 159 5.63 13.61 -16.10
CA SER A 159 6.75 13.90 -17.00
C SER A 159 7.58 15.10 -16.54
N ASP A 160 8.89 15.06 -16.80
CA ASP A 160 9.71 16.26 -16.86
C ASP A 160 9.33 17.17 -18.04
N HIS A 161 9.97 18.34 -18.11
CA HIS A 161 9.79 19.30 -19.19
C HIS A 161 10.17 18.77 -20.59
N SER A 162 10.84 17.62 -20.66
CA SER A 162 11.21 16.94 -21.91
C SER A 162 10.26 15.80 -22.28
N GLY A 163 9.22 15.55 -21.46
CA GLY A 163 8.25 14.48 -21.66
C GLY A 163 8.67 13.11 -21.11
N ASN A 164 9.83 13.00 -20.43
CA ASN A 164 10.26 11.75 -19.83
C ASN A 164 9.65 11.56 -18.45
N LEU A 165 9.25 10.34 -18.10
CA LEU A 165 8.79 10.02 -16.76
C LEU A 165 9.85 10.33 -15.71
N SER A 166 9.51 11.23 -14.78
CA SER A 166 10.33 11.52 -13.60
C SER A 166 9.87 10.75 -12.36
N PHE A 167 8.55 10.53 -12.24
CA PHE A 167 7.94 9.68 -11.23
C PHE A 167 6.89 8.78 -11.87
N LEU A 168 6.70 7.58 -11.32
CA LEU A 168 5.65 6.65 -11.76
C LEU A 168 4.34 6.92 -11.02
N GLY A 169 4.45 7.22 -9.73
CA GLY A 169 3.35 7.54 -8.84
C GLY A 169 3.86 7.93 -7.46
N TYR A 170 2.94 8.27 -6.57
CA TYR A 170 3.18 8.47 -5.15
C TYR A 170 1.89 8.30 -4.35
N ALA A 171 2.03 8.05 -3.05
CA ALA A 171 0.93 7.86 -2.13
C ALA A 171 1.07 8.73 -0.88
N GLN A 172 -0.07 9.04 -0.25
CA GLN A 172 -0.08 9.52 1.13
C GLN A 172 -0.21 8.33 2.10
N PHE A 173 0.72 8.21 3.04
CA PHE A 173 0.61 7.26 4.15
C PHE A 173 -0.58 7.61 5.06
N PRO A 174 -1.18 6.64 5.76
CA PRO A 174 -2.27 6.90 6.69
C PRO A 174 -1.95 7.97 7.74
N GLY A 175 -2.95 8.81 8.06
CA GLY A 175 -2.84 9.86 9.09
C GLY A 175 -2.50 11.25 8.54
N GLY A 176 -2.31 11.39 7.23
CA GLY A 176 -2.13 12.69 6.56
C GLY A 176 -3.42 13.50 6.40
N ASP A 177 -3.32 14.63 5.69
CA ASP A 177 -4.48 15.49 5.40
C ASP A 177 -5.47 14.79 4.46
N SER A 178 -6.71 14.66 4.91
CA SER A 178 -7.80 13.98 4.17
C SER A 178 -8.04 14.50 2.75
N ARG A 179 -7.68 15.74 2.44
CA ARG A 179 -7.86 16.34 1.10
C ARG A 179 -6.93 15.75 0.04
N MET A 180 -5.88 15.06 0.47
CA MET A 180 -4.89 14.42 -0.40
C MET A 180 -4.70 12.92 -0.08
N ASP A 181 -5.54 12.33 0.78
CA ASP A 181 -5.46 10.89 1.10
C ASP A 181 -5.86 10.06 -0.11
N GLY A 182 -4.90 9.29 -0.61
CA GLY A 182 -5.02 8.48 -1.80
C GLY A 182 -3.67 8.30 -2.49
N VAL A 183 -3.73 8.05 -3.79
CA VAL A 183 -2.55 7.82 -4.64
C VAL A 183 -2.64 8.65 -5.92
N VAL A 184 -1.49 9.04 -6.45
CA VAL A 184 -1.35 9.73 -7.73
C VAL A 184 -0.47 8.88 -8.64
N ILE A 185 -0.90 8.65 -9.88
CA ILE A 185 -0.23 7.74 -10.81
C ILE A 185 -0.16 8.37 -12.20
N ASP A 186 0.99 8.22 -12.87
CA ASP A 186 1.14 8.69 -14.23
C ASP A 186 0.25 7.88 -15.21
N PRO A 187 -0.39 8.53 -16.19
CA PRO A 187 -1.23 7.88 -17.20
C PRO A 187 -0.57 6.69 -17.93
N ARG A 188 0.77 6.70 -18.11
CA ARG A 188 1.52 5.66 -18.84
C ARG A 188 1.85 4.42 -18.02
N VAL A 189 1.67 4.46 -16.71
CA VAL A 189 1.98 3.32 -15.82
C VAL A 189 0.74 2.86 -15.02
N PHE A 190 -0.43 3.19 -15.55
CA PHE A 190 -1.73 2.89 -14.97
C PHE A 190 -2.52 1.93 -15.87
N GLY A 191 -3.02 0.84 -15.32
CA GLY A 191 -3.72 -0.19 -16.08
C GLY A 191 -2.79 -0.98 -17.01
N THR A 192 -3.40 -1.72 -17.93
CA THR A 192 -2.68 -2.65 -18.83
C THR A 192 -2.98 -2.38 -20.31
N LEU A 193 -3.57 -1.23 -20.61
CA LEU A 193 -3.88 -0.78 -21.96
C LEU A 193 -3.07 0.48 -22.30
N GLU A 194 -2.77 0.66 -23.59
CA GLU A 194 -2.02 1.82 -24.10
C GLU A 194 -2.68 3.16 -23.72
N PRO A 195 -1.90 4.24 -23.53
CA PRO A 195 -0.43 4.31 -23.63
C PRO A 195 0.30 3.65 -22.45
N LEU A 196 1.39 2.92 -22.68
CA LEU A 196 2.18 2.27 -21.62
C LEU A 196 3.68 2.64 -21.69
N GLU A 197 4.31 2.79 -20.52
CA GLU A 197 5.77 2.91 -20.41
C GLU A 197 6.41 1.52 -20.40
N PRO A 198 7.44 1.25 -21.23
CA PRO A 198 8.15 -0.03 -21.23
C PRO A 198 8.69 -0.42 -19.84
N GLY A 199 8.36 -1.63 -19.40
CA GLY A 199 8.70 -2.15 -18.07
C GLY A 199 7.62 -1.92 -17.00
N TYR A 200 6.62 -1.07 -17.24
CA TYR A 200 5.56 -0.73 -16.28
C TYR A 200 4.17 -0.98 -16.87
N GLU A 201 4.01 -2.12 -17.54
CA GLU A 201 2.84 -2.43 -18.37
C GLU A 201 1.76 -3.28 -17.68
N LEU A 202 1.95 -3.68 -16.42
CA LEU A 202 1.04 -4.62 -15.72
C LEU A 202 0.17 -3.92 -14.67
N GLY A 203 0.34 -2.61 -14.46
CA GLY A 203 -0.40 -1.81 -13.49
C GLY A 203 0.13 -1.94 -12.06
N ARG A 204 1.39 -2.36 -11.88
CA ARG A 204 1.95 -2.62 -10.54
C ARG A 204 2.47 -1.39 -9.82
N THR A 205 2.67 -0.28 -10.52
CA THR A 205 2.79 1.03 -9.89
C THR A 205 1.62 1.30 -8.96
N ALA A 206 0.37 1.07 -9.39
CA ALA A 206 -0.79 1.24 -8.51
C ALA A 206 -0.80 0.25 -7.35
N THR A 207 -0.41 -1.00 -7.59
CA THR A 207 -0.29 -2.00 -6.52
C THR A 207 0.68 -1.54 -5.44
N HIS A 208 1.84 -1.00 -5.84
CA HIS A 208 2.89 -0.44 -4.97
C HIS A 208 2.40 0.78 -4.19
N GLU A 209 1.87 1.80 -4.87
CA GLU A 209 1.41 3.04 -4.23
C GLU A 209 0.25 2.78 -3.26
N ILE A 210 -0.67 1.88 -3.61
CA ILE A 210 -1.74 1.49 -2.68
C ILE A 210 -1.18 0.71 -1.49
N GLY A 211 -0.04 0.01 -1.65
CA GLY A 211 0.69 -0.59 -0.53
C GLY A 211 1.13 0.47 0.48
N HIS A 212 1.70 1.60 0.01
CA HIS A 212 2.03 2.75 0.85
C HIS A 212 0.79 3.38 1.51
N TRP A 213 -0.29 3.58 0.74
CA TRP A 213 -1.58 4.06 1.28
C TRP A 213 -2.15 3.09 2.34
N LEU A 214 -1.80 1.80 2.28
CA LEU A 214 -2.10 0.75 3.26
C LEU A 214 -0.97 0.55 4.30
N ASN A 215 -0.12 1.56 4.51
CA ASN A 215 0.92 1.60 5.54
C ASN A 215 2.10 0.64 5.32
N LEU A 216 2.33 0.13 4.11
CA LEU A 216 3.53 -0.64 3.79
C LEU A 216 4.69 0.28 3.43
N HIS A 217 5.87 0.00 3.97
CA HIS A 217 7.10 0.69 3.61
C HIS A 217 7.84 -0.09 2.52
N HIS A 218 8.81 0.56 1.88
CA HIS A 218 9.73 -0.12 0.99
C HIS A 218 10.48 -1.24 1.74
N VAL A 219 10.68 -2.40 1.09
CA VAL A 219 11.31 -3.57 1.74
C VAL A 219 12.77 -3.34 2.19
N TYR A 220 13.45 -2.36 1.59
CA TYR A 220 14.80 -1.91 1.96
C TYR A 220 14.79 -0.84 3.07
N GLY A 221 13.64 -0.63 3.71
CA GLY A 221 13.47 0.33 4.79
C GLY A 221 13.51 1.78 4.32
N LEU A 222 14.03 2.66 5.18
CA LEU A 222 13.97 4.11 5.02
C LEU A 222 15.29 4.76 4.60
N ASN A 223 16.43 4.09 4.82
CA ASN A 223 17.75 4.74 4.80
C ASN A 223 18.87 3.94 4.11
N ASP A 224 18.58 3.10 3.12
CA ASP A 224 19.57 2.32 2.36
C ASP A 224 20.70 1.68 3.23
N THR A 225 20.32 1.14 4.39
CA THR A 225 21.24 0.56 5.38
C THR A 225 20.65 -0.70 6.00
N CYS A 226 21.51 -1.61 6.46
CA CYS A 226 21.07 -2.82 7.16
C CYS A 226 20.56 -2.54 8.60
N ASP A 227 20.59 -1.30 9.06
CA ASP A 227 20.01 -0.90 10.35
C ASP A 227 18.56 -0.37 10.18
N SER A 228 18.09 -0.27 8.93
CA SER A 228 16.72 0.13 8.62
C SER A 228 15.76 -1.05 8.65
N SER A 229 14.46 -0.75 8.68
CA SER A 229 13.39 -1.76 8.64
C SER A 229 12.16 -1.18 7.96
N ASP A 230 11.42 -2.04 7.27
CA ASP A 230 10.08 -1.78 6.74
C ASP A 230 8.96 -2.06 7.78
N PHE A 231 9.35 -2.45 8.99
CA PHE A 231 8.49 -2.83 10.11
C PHE A 231 7.65 -4.09 9.87
N VAL A 232 8.13 -4.99 9.01
CA VAL A 232 7.52 -6.30 8.77
C VAL A 232 8.56 -7.39 9.04
N ALA A 233 8.22 -8.37 9.89
CA ALA A 233 9.21 -9.34 10.36
C ALA A 233 9.55 -10.43 9.33
N ASP A 234 8.66 -10.69 8.37
CA ASP A 234 8.83 -11.75 7.36
C ASP A 234 9.33 -11.24 6.01
N THR A 235 9.62 -9.94 5.89
CA THR A 235 10.43 -9.38 4.81
C THR A 235 11.90 -9.40 5.26
N PRO A 236 12.77 -10.17 4.57
CA PRO A 236 14.20 -10.13 4.85
C PRO A 236 14.73 -8.70 4.77
N ASN A 237 15.61 -8.34 5.71
CA ASN A 237 16.20 -7.02 5.72
C ASN A 237 17.06 -6.82 4.46
N GLN A 238 16.86 -5.69 3.78
CA GLN A 238 17.45 -5.41 2.49
C GLN A 238 18.19 -4.07 2.53
N ASN A 239 19.41 -4.02 2.00
CA ASN A 239 20.25 -2.82 2.09
C ASN A 239 19.76 -1.68 1.20
N SER A 240 19.25 -1.95 0.01
CA SER A 240 18.87 -0.92 -0.96
C SER A 240 17.82 -1.45 -1.93
N GLN A 241 17.15 -0.54 -2.65
CA GLN A 241 16.21 -0.89 -3.71
C GLN A 241 16.87 -1.66 -4.87
N TYR A 242 16.09 -2.50 -5.54
CA TYR A 242 16.44 -3.10 -6.83
C TYR A 242 15.69 -2.42 -7.98
N HIS A 243 16.27 -2.52 -9.18
CA HIS A 243 15.66 -2.05 -10.42
C HIS A 243 15.74 -3.12 -11.51
N GLY A 244 14.93 -2.96 -12.56
CA GLY A 244 14.96 -3.88 -13.70
C GLY A 244 14.47 -5.28 -13.32
N SER A 245 15.15 -6.31 -13.81
CA SER A 245 14.81 -7.72 -13.53
C SER A 245 16.01 -8.44 -12.91
N PRO A 246 16.26 -8.26 -11.60
CA PRO A 246 17.31 -9.00 -10.90
C PRO A 246 17.08 -10.51 -10.99
N VAL A 247 18.17 -11.27 -10.90
CA VAL A 247 18.13 -12.75 -10.90
C VAL A 247 18.37 -13.24 -9.48
N HIS A 248 17.48 -14.10 -9.00
CA HIS A 248 17.62 -14.73 -7.69
C HIS A 248 18.78 -15.77 -7.70
N PRO A 249 19.60 -15.85 -6.64
CA PRO A 249 19.58 -15.01 -5.44
C PRO A 249 20.26 -13.66 -5.63
N GLN A 250 19.70 -12.65 -4.97
CA GLN A 250 20.37 -11.42 -4.57
C GLN A 250 20.40 -11.41 -3.05
N SER A 251 21.43 -10.85 -2.43
CA SER A 251 21.61 -10.94 -0.99
C SER A 251 22.23 -9.68 -0.42
N SER A 252 21.70 -9.23 0.71
CA SER A 252 22.26 -8.18 1.53
C SER A 252 21.91 -8.47 3.00
N CYS A 253 22.50 -7.72 3.93
CA CYS A 253 22.17 -7.77 5.36
C CYS A 253 22.12 -9.17 6.02
N GLY A 254 22.81 -10.16 5.43
CA GLY A 254 22.90 -11.53 5.93
C GLY A 254 21.85 -12.53 5.42
N SER A 255 20.96 -12.13 4.50
CA SER A 255 19.91 -12.99 3.91
C SER A 255 19.73 -12.74 2.41
N ASN A 256 18.92 -13.57 1.74
CA ASN A 256 18.48 -13.29 0.38
C ASN A 256 17.41 -12.19 0.39
N ASP A 257 17.54 -11.26 -0.54
CA ASP A 257 16.68 -10.09 -0.66
C ASP A 257 15.39 -10.43 -1.40
N LEU A 258 14.27 -9.87 -0.93
CA LEU A 258 12.92 -10.13 -1.46
C LEU A 258 12.56 -9.14 -2.56
N PHE A 259 13.43 -8.99 -3.57
CA PHE A 259 13.30 -7.96 -4.62
C PHE A 259 12.04 -8.10 -5.49
N MET A 260 11.39 -9.26 -5.46
CA MET A 260 10.13 -9.52 -6.14
C MET A 260 8.89 -9.12 -5.33
N ASN A 261 9.07 -8.52 -4.15
CA ASN A 261 7.98 -7.92 -3.40
C ASN A 261 7.42 -6.71 -4.14
N PHE A 262 6.12 -6.49 -4.06
CA PHE A 262 5.49 -5.28 -4.62
C PHE A 262 6.04 -3.97 -4.03
N MET A 263 6.64 -4.00 -2.85
CA MET A 263 7.24 -2.84 -2.19
C MET A 263 8.74 -2.64 -2.47
N ASP A 264 9.29 -3.27 -3.52
CA ASP A 264 10.59 -2.90 -4.11
C ASP A 264 10.37 -2.04 -5.39
N ARG A 265 11.44 -1.70 -6.13
CA ARG A 265 11.41 -0.81 -7.31
C ARG A 265 11.85 -1.47 -8.62
N VAL A 266 11.71 -2.79 -8.68
CA VAL A 266 11.93 -3.58 -9.91
C VAL A 266 10.86 -3.25 -10.96
N VAL A 267 11.02 -3.71 -12.20
CA VAL A 267 9.96 -3.54 -13.21
C VAL A 267 8.75 -4.42 -12.91
N ASP A 268 7.58 -4.09 -13.46
CA ASP A 268 6.30 -4.76 -13.16
C ASP A 268 6.39 -6.29 -13.24
N LYS A 269 6.98 -6.84 -14.30
CA LYS A 269 7.12 -8.29 -14.50
C LYS A 269 7.99 -9.01 -13.46
N SER A 270 8.72 -8.26 -12.64
CA SER A 270 9.68 -8.76 -11.65
C SER A 270 9.14 -8.68 -10.21
N MET A 271 8.06 -7.95 -9.92
CA MET A 271 7.42 -7.88 -8.59
C MET A 271 6.08 -8.58 -8.61
N TYR A 272 5.77 -9.53 -7.73
CA TYR A 272 4.55 -10.35 -7.89
C TYR A 272 3.97 -10.90 -6.59
N MET A 273 4.36 -10.35 -5.44
CA MET A 273 3.90 -10.86 -4.15
C MET A 273 3.91 -9.81 -3.02
N PHE A 274 2.96 -9.96 -2.09
CA PHE A 274 3.00 -9.41 -0.73
C PHE A 274 3.19 -10.54 0.29
N THR A 275 3.82 -10.24 1.44
CA THR A 275 4.03 -11.23 2.51
C THR A 275 2.84 -11.32 3.47
N LYS A 276 2.80 -12.39 4.28
CA LYS A 276 1.82 -12.57 5.35
C LYS A 276 1.98 -11.50 6.45
N GLY A 277 3.20 -11.06 6.74
CA GLY A 277 3.46 -9.96 7.67
C GLY A 277 2.99 -8.61 7.13
N GLN A 278 3.17 -8.35 5.83
CA GLN A 278 2.59 -7.18 5.17
C GLN A 278 1.06 -7.19 5.28
N LYS A 279 0.40 -8.35 5.06
CA LYS A 279 -1.04 -8.50 5.30
C LYS A 279 -1.45 -8.11 6.72
N GLN A 280 -0.75 -8.60 7.74
CA GLN A 280 -1.07 -8.27 9.14
C GLN A 280 -1.01 -6.77 9.39
N ARG A 281 0.04 -6.10 8.89
CA ARG A 281 0.21 -4.65 9.03
C ARG A 281 -0.91 -3.86 8.33
N VAL A 282 -1.30 -4.28 7.13
CA VAL A 282 -2.42 -3.69 6.38
C VAL A 282 -3.74 -3.85 7.11
N HIS A 283 -4.04 -5.07 7.58
CA HIS A 283 -5.31 -5.40 8.22
C HIS A 283 -5.53 -4.61 9.51
N ALA A 284 -4.47 -4.32 10.26
CA ALA A 284 -4.53 -3.47 11.45
C ALA A 284 -5.13 -2.08 11.19
N LEU A 285 -5.08 -1.56 9.95
CA LEU A 285 -5.72 -0.28 9.61
C LEU A 285 -7.25 -0.32 9.67
N PHE A 286 -7.86 -1.50 9.53
CA PHE A 286 -9.31 -1.68 9.41
C PHE A 286 -9.96 -2.24 10.68
N GLU A 287 -9.14 -2.67 11.63
CA GLU A 287 -9.55 -3.07 12.97
C GLU A 287 -10.08 -1.88 13.81
N ILE A 288 -10.62 -2.18 14.98
CA ILE A 288 -11.04 -1.14 15.95
C ILE A 288 -9.86 -0.19 16.21
N ASP A 289 -10.15 1.11 16.23
CA ASP A 289 -9.17 2.22 16.35
C ASP A 289 -8.15 2.34 15.21
N GLY A 290 -8.24 1.51 14.17
CA GLY A 290 -7.43 1.61 12.97
C GLY A 290 -7.78 2.85 12.13
N LEU A 291 -6.76 3.43 11.47
CA LEU A 291 -6.90 4.70 10.72
C LEU A 291 -7.86 4.61 9.52
N ARG A 292 -8.10 3.40 8.99
CA ARG A 292 -9.05 3.13 7.89
C ARG A 292 -10.30 2.41 8.37
N ARG A 293 -10.58 2.39 9.68
CA ARG A 293 -11.76 1.75 10.25
C ARG A 293 -13.07 2.30 9.66
N LYS A 294 -13.17 3.63 9.55
CA LYS A 294 -14.37 4.28 8.99
C LYS A 294 -14.62 3.88 7.53
N LEU A 295 -13.55 3.75 6.73
CA LEU A 295 -13.64 3.27 5.35
C LEU A 295 -14.27 1.87 5.28
N TYR A 296 -13.82 0.96 6.15
CA TYR A 296 -14.39 -0.39 6.23
C TYR A 296 -15.85 -0.42 6.70
N GLU A 297 -16.24 0.45 7.62
CA GLU A 297 -17.63 0.54 8.09
C GLU A 297 -18.55 1.14 7.03
N ASN A 298 -18.08 2.14 6.29
CA ASN A 298 -18.83 2.82 5.25
C ASN A 298 -18.96 1.96 3.98
N SER A 299 -17.99 1.10 3.65
CA SER A 299 -18.07 0.23 2.47
C SER A 299 -19.06 -0.92 2.58
N LYS A 300 -19.63 -1.14 3.77
CA LYS A 300 -20.67 -2.16 4.03
C LYS A 300 -22.10 -1.66 3.85
N LYS A 301 -22.28 -0.34 3.72
CA LYS A 301 -23.58 0.32 3.55
C LYS A 301 -23.95 0.36 2.07
#